data_AF-A0A6P7T567-F1
#
_entry.id   AF-A0A6P7T567-F1
#
_cell.length_a   1.000
_cell.length_b   1.000
_cell.length_c   1.000
_cell.angle_alpha   90.00
_cell.angle_beta   90.00
_cell.angle_gamma   90.00
#
_symmetry.space_group_name_H-M   'P 1'
#
loop_
_entity.id
_entity.type
_entity.pdbx_description
1 polymer ?
#
loop_
_entity_poly.entity_id
_entity_poly.type
_entity_poly.pdbx_seq_one_letter_code
_entity_poly.pdbx_strand_id
1 'polypeptide(L)'
;MATSTETFEFNAYRVELNKEKLTKDLDDVEMNNLVDHLISKGILYREFEKPGEKFKKKVIDIILRKIKEDDRGEKTKTYVVLQEFLQKNDRTKHISVYLEKSPGIDPVIANCFTAAKKISLDGDLLQKILVTISGNWKGVLEALDIKDQDYDKNLAFKMWFNSKGYKDGELLTLLKALYHSKDCSVDWKLMESHLIKHLR
;
A
#
# COMPACT_ATOMS: atom_id res chain seq x y z
N MET A 1 19.85 -3.34 -22.40
CA MET A 1 18.62 -2.58 -22.06
C MET A 1 18.49 -2.57 -20.55
N ALA A 2 18.60 -1.41 -19.91
CA ALA A 2 18.33 -1.31 -18.49
C ALA A 2 16.82 -1.51 -18.30
N THR A 3 16.40 -2.65 -17.76
CA THR A 3 15.06 -2.79 -17.21
C THR A 3 14.99 -1.79 -16.07
N SER A 4 14.42 -0.62 -16.32
CA SER A 4 14.02 0.32 -15.26
C SER A 4 13.13 -0.49 -14.35
N THR A 5 13.73 -0.96 -13.26
CA THR A 5 13.00 -1.62 -12.20
C THR A 5 12.33 -0.46 -11.51
N GLU A 6 11.18 -0.01 -12.04
CA GLU A 6 10.29 0.86 -11.32
C GLU A 6 9.93 0.09 -10.05
N THR A 7 10.71 0.33 -9.01
CA THR A 7 10.33 0.06 -7.65
C THR A 7 9.10 0.91 -7.45
N PHE A 8 7.96 0.27 -7.58
CA PHE A 8 6.68 0.87 -7.26
C PHE A 8 6.74 1.27 -5.78
N GLU A 9 6.79 2.58 -5.52
CA GLU A 9 6.86 3.12 -4.17
C GLU A 9 5.46 3.53 -3.72
N PHE A 10 5.00 2.95 -2.62
CA PHE A 10 3.75 3.27 -1.94
C PHE A 10 3.94 4.48 -1.02
N ASN A 11 3.49 5.64 -1.47
CA ASN A 11 3.62 6.88 -0.71
C ASN A 11 2.93 6.82 0.65
N ALA A 12 1.90 5.98 0.78
CA ALA A 12 1.21 5.77 2.04
C ALA A 12 2.15 5.27 3.14
N TYR A 13 3.08 4.36 2.83
CA TYR A 13 3.98 3.81 3.83
C TYR A 13 4.93 4.88 4.39
N ARG A 14 5.38 5.80 3.54
CA ARG A 14 6.20 6.97 3.96
C ARG A 14 5.47 7.80 5.01
N VAL A 15 4.18 8.05 4.80
CA VAL A 15 3.34 8.83 5.72
C VAL A 15 2.98 8.03 6.97
N GLU A 16 2.72 6.74 6.85
CA GLU A 16 2.38 5.84 7.96
C GLU A 16 3.51 5.74 8.98
N LEU A 17 4.75 5.50 8.51
CA LEU A 17 5.94 5.46 9.36
C LEU A 17 6.18 6.76 10.12
N ASN A 18 5.84 7.89 9.52
CA ASN A 18 6.09 9.20 10.09
C ASN A 18 4.84 9.83 10.70
N LYS A 19 3.73 9.10 10.84
CA LYS A 19 2.43 9.65 11.25
C LYS A 19 2.51 10.43 12.56
N GLU A 20 3.17 9.88 13.57
CA GLU A 20 3.33 10.54 14.87
C GLU A 20 4.18 11.81 14.78
N LYS A 21 5.28 11.73 14.04
CA LYS A 21 6.19 12.86 13.83
C LYS A 21 5.51 13.98 13.06
N LEU A 22 4.82 13.64 11.97
CA LEU A 22 4.00 14.57 11.17
C LEU A 22 2.91 15.26 12.00
N THR A 23 2.26 14.53 12.90
CA THR A 23 1.23 15.07 13.79
C THR A 23 1.81 16.07 14.80
N LYS A 24 3.06 15.86 15.24
CA LYS A 24 3.75 16.74 16.21
C LYS A 24 4.37 17.96 15.53
N ASP A 25 4.98 17.76 14.37
CA ASP A 25 5.75 18.80 13.66
C ASP A 25 4.85 19.82 12.96
N LEU A 26 3.61 19.46 12.61
CA LEU A 26 2.61 20.41 12.10
C LEU A 26 1.86 21.07 13.26
N ASP A 27 1.97 22.38 13.39
CA ASP A 27 1.18 23.14 14.36
C ASP A 27 -0.31 23.25 13.96
N ASP A 28 -1.15 23.84 14.81
CA ASP A 28 -2.59 23.98 14.52
C ASP A 28 -2.88 24.91 13.31
N VAL A 29 -2.05 25.93 13.12
CA VAL A 29 -2.17 26.89 12.00
C VAL A 29 -1.79 26.20 10.69
N GLU A 30 -0.66 25.48 10.69
CA GLU A 30 -0.20 24.69 9.55
C GLU A 30 -1.18 23.58 9.21
N MET A 31 -1.79 22.92 10.20
CA MET A 31 -2.81 21.91 9.95
C MET A 31 -4.07 22.50 9.31
N ASN A 32 -4.54 23.65 9.77
CA ASN A 32 -5.68 24.34 9.14
C ASN A 32 -5.35 24.74 7.70
N ASN A 33 -4.17 25.34 7.47
CA ASN A 33 -3.73 25.70 6.14
C ASN A 33 -3.60 24.49 5.21
N LEU A 34 -3.17 23.34 5.74
CA LEU A 34 -3.11 22.08 5.00
C LEU A 34 -4.52 21.62 4.61
N VAL A 35 -5.48 21.67 5.53
CA VAL A 35 -6.89 21.34 5.23
C VAL A 35 -7.44 22.25 4.13
N ASP A 36 -7.26 23.57 4.25
CA ASP A 36 -7.70 24.53 3.23
C ASP A 36 -7.03 24.26 1.88
N HIS A 37 -5.74 23.95 1.88
CA HIS A 37 -5.01 23.58 0.68
C HIS A 37 -5.59 22.32 0.03
N LEU A 38 -5.87 21.28 0.80
CA LEU A 38 -6.47 20.04 0.32
C LEU A 38 -7.90 20.22 -0.20
N ILE A 39 -8.70 21.11 0.40
CA ILE A 39 -10.03 21.49 -0.09
C ILE A 39 -9.89 22.22 -1.43
N SER A 40 -9.00 23.21 -1.53
CA SER A 40 -8.77 23.96 -2.77
C SER A 40 -8.32 23.09 -3.96
N LYS A 41 -7.66 21.96 -3.67
CA LYS A 41 -7.21 20.97 -4.66
C LYS A 41 -8.25 19.86 -4.94
N GLY A 42 -9.43 19.94 -4.32
CA GLY A 42 -10.52 18.97 -4.47
C GLY A 42 -10.18 17.58 -3.92
N ILE A 43 -9.29 17.50 -2.92
CA ILE A 43 -8.94 16.24 -2.25
C ILE A 43 -9.90 15.98 -1.08
N LEU A 44 -10.22 17.05 -0.33
CA LEU A 44 -11.18 17.04 0.75
C LEU A 44 -12.41 17.88 0.37
N TYR A 45 -13.57 17.46 0.88
CA TYR A 45 -14.87 18.10 0.60
C TYR A 45 -15.62 18.46 1.89
N ARG A 46 -14.97 18.34 3.06
CA ARG A 46 -15.59 18.60 4.36
C ARG A 46 -14.76 19.59 5.15
N GLU A 47 -15.44 20.54 5.75
CA GLU A 47 -14.90 21.39 6.81
C GLU A 47 -14.75 20.58 8.10
N PHE A 48 -13.72 20.89 8.88
CA PHE A 48 -13.42 20.20 10.13
C PHE A 48 -13.72 21.11 11.32
N GLU A 49 -14.36 20.57 12.35
CA GLU A 49 -14.62 21.33 13.58
C GLU A 49 -13.39 21.35 14.50
N LYS A 50 -13.03 22.58 14.90
CA LYS A 50 -12.09 23.04 15.94
C LYS A 50 -10.65 22.46 15.95
N PRO A 51 -9.62 23.32 15.96
CA PRO A 51 -8.21 22.91 16.07
C PRO A 51 -7.89 22.15 17.37
N GLY A 52 -6.84 21.32 17.34
CA GLY A 52 -6.35 20.53 18.48
C GLY A 52 -5.77 19.16 18.09
N GLU A 53 -5.18 18.44 19.05
CA GLU A 53 -4.46 17.17 18.77
C GLU A 53 -5.35 16.07 18.14
N LYS A 54 -6.60 15.93 18.61
CA LYS A 54 -7.57 15.00 18.01
C LYS A 54 -7.91 15.37 16.57
N PHE A 55 -7.94 16.66 16.25
CA PHE A 55 -8.16 17.17 14.90
C PHE A 55 -6.96 16.83 14.00
N LYS A 56 -5.73 17.12 14.43
CA LYS A 56 -4.50 16.77 13.67
C LYS A 56 -4.43 15.29 13.32
N LYS A 57 -4.61 14.42 14.32
CA LYS A 57 -4.62 12.96 14.12
C LYS A 57 -5.65 12.55 13.06
N LYS A 58 -6.86 13.10 13.14
CA LYS A 58 -7.94 12.81 12.20
C LYS A 58 -7.63 13.29 10.78
N VAL A 59 -7.04 14.47 10.62
CA VAL A 59 -6.64 14.99 9.29
C VAL A 59 -5.55 14.10 8.68
N ILE A 60 -4.51 13.77 9.43
CA ILE A 60 -3.43 12.88 8.95
C ILE A 60 -3.98 11.49 8.60
N ASP A 61 -4.91 10.95 9.40
CA ASP A 61 -5.58 9.68 9.08
C ASP A 61 -6.36 9.71 7.77
N ILE A 62 -7.02 10.83 7.49
CA ILE A 62 -7.75 11.01 6.23
C ILE A 62 -6.78 11.14 5.06
N ILE A 63 -5.70 11.90 5.21
CA ILE A 63 -4.64 12.04 4.19
C ILE A 63 -4.04 10.67 3.89
N LEU A 64 -3.65 9.92 4.93
CA LEU A 64 -3.08 8.58 4.78
C LEU A 64 -4.04 7.65 4.04
N ARG A 65 -5.33 7.66 4.39
CA ARG A 65 -6.35 6.87 3.68
C ARG A 65 -6.46 7.28 2.21
N LYS A 66 -6.43 8.57 1.89
CA LYS A 66 -6.47 9.07 0.51
C LYS A 66 -5.23 8.68 -0.29
N ILE A 67 -4.04 8.72 0.32
CA ILE A 67 -2.81 8.24 -0.32
C ILE A 67 -2.88 6.73 -0.55
N LYS A 68 -3.42 5.94 0.40
CA LYS A 68 -3.68 4.50 0.19
C LYS A 68 -4.67 4.23 -0.95
N GLU A 69 -5.64 5.12 -1.18
CA GLU A 69 -6.53 5.05 -2.35
C GLU A 69 -5.80 5.36 -3.65
N ASP A 70 -4.94 6.38 -3.66
CA ASP A 70 -4.13 6.77 -4.82
C ASP A 70 -3.10 5.69 -5.19
N ASP A 71 -2.31 5.19 -4.24
CA ASP A 71 -1.29 4.18 -4.51
C ASP A 71 -1.89 2.90 -5.10
N ARG A 72 -3.14 2.55 -4.73
CA ARG A 72 -3.87 1.42 -5.32
C ARG A 72 -4.27 1.64 -6.78
N GLY A 73 -4.55 2.88 -7.15
CA GLY A 73 -4.84 3.28 -8.52
C GLY A 73 -3.59 3.67 -9.30
N GLU A 74 -2.39 3.38 -8.78
CA GLU A 74 -1.10 3.81 -9.32
C GLU A 74 -1.03 5.33 -9.54
N LYS A 75 -1.68 6.08 -8.65
CA LYS A 75 -1.73 7.54 -8.64
C LYS A 75 -0.91 8.08 -7.48
N THR A 76 -0.53 9.34 -7.58
CA THR A 76 0.27 10.04 -6.55
C THR A 76 -0.33 11.38 -6.13
N LYS A 77 -1.54 11.71 -6.62
CA LYS A 77 -2.15 13.05 -6.51
C LYS A 77 -2.12 13.60 -5.08
N THR A 78 -2.59 12.84 -4.10
CA THR A 78 -2.69 13.29 -2.71
C THR A 78 -1.34 13.49 -2.08
N TYR A 79 -0.39 12.59 -2.33
CA TYR A 79 0.96 12.71 -1.81
C TYR A 79 1.69 13.91 -2.42
N VAL A 80 1.56 14.13 -3.73
CA VAL A 80 2.13 15.29 -4.41
C VAL A 80 1.56 16.59 -3.84
N VAL A 81 0.25 16.69 -3.61
CA VAL A 81 -0.35 17.89 -2.99
C VAL A 81 0.13 18.09 -1.55
N LEU A 82 0.31 17.01 -0.77
CA LEU A 82 0.92 17.11 0.55
C LEU A 82 2.35 17.64 0.45
N GLN A 83 3.16 17.12 -0.47
CA GLN A 83 4.54 17.58 -0.68
C GLN A 83 4.60 19.04 -1.14
N GLU A 84 3.75 19.45 -2.09
CA GLU A 84 3.61 20.84 -2.53
C GLU A 84 3.35 21.79 -1.35
N PHE A 85 2.41 21.42 -0.46
CA PHE A 85 2.13 22.20 0.74
C PHE A 85 3.35 22.30 1.66
N LEU A 86 3.99 21.17 1.95
CA LEU A 86 5.14 21.11 2.86
C LEU A 86 6.38 21.82 2.31
N GLN A 87 6.56 21.86 0.99
CA GLN A 87 7.71 22.53 0.36
C GLN A 87 7.50 24.05 0.23
N LYS A 88 6.25 24.53 0.25
CA LYS A 88 5.92 25.94 0.05
C LYS A 88 6.31 26.84 1.23
N ASN A 89 6.46 26.29 2.43
CA ASN A 89 6.78 27.05 3.64
C ASN A 89 8.09 26.54 4.26
N ASP A 90 9.02 27.45 4.55
CA ASP A 90 10.32 27.10 5.16
C ASP A 90 10.16 26.35 6.48
N ARG A 91 9.07 26.62 7.22
CA ARG A 91 8.77 25.94 8.49
C ARG A 91 8.45 24.46 8.31
N THR A 92 7.76 24.08 7.24
CA THR A 92 7.32 22.71 6.98
C THR A 92 8.23 21.95 6.01
N LYS A 93 9.20 22.62 5.38
CA LYS A 93 10.11 22.02 4.39
C LYS A 93 10.89 20.82 4.93
N HIS A 94 11.27 20.85 6.20
CA HIS A 94 11.98 19.73 6.84
C HIS A 94 11.12 18.44 6.90
N ILE A 95 9.78 18.58 6.92
CA ILE A 95 8.82 17.49 6.88
C ILE A 95 8.85 16.77 5.53
N SER A 96 8.79 17.56 4.45
CA SER A 96 8.91 17.05 3.08
C SER A 96 10.15 16.17 2.92
N VAL A 97 11.30 16.66 3.40
CA VAL A 97 12.59 15.96 3.29
C VAL A 97 12.58 14.60 3.99
N TYR A 98 12.01 14.49 5.21
CA TYR A 98 12.00 13.18 5.87
C TYR A 98 10.97 12.22 5.26
N LEU A 99 9.86 12.71 4.71
CA LEU A 99 8.91 11.87 3.99
C LEU A 99 9.50 11.32 2.69
N GLU A 100 10.28 12.12 1.95
CA GLU A 100 10.98 11.70 0.73
C GLU A 100 12.14 10.73 1.00
N LYS A 101 12.80 10.84 2.17
CA LYS A 101 13.86 9.91 2.57
C LYS A 101 13.35 8.60 3.16
N SER A 102 12.09 8.54 3.56
CA SER A 102 11.50 7.33 4.16
C SER A 102 11.31 6.24 3.10
N PRO A 103 11.34 4.94 3.44
CA PRO A 103 11.07 3.90 2.46
C PRO A 103 9.64 4.03 1.90
N GLY A 104 9.49 3.79 0.60
CA GLY A 104 8.20 3.78 -0.09
C GLY A 104 7.38 2.52 0.14
N ILE A 105 7.88 1.48 0.80
CA ILE A 105 7.13 0.24 1.02
C ILE A 105 7.68 -0.44 2.26
N ASP A 106 6.85 -1.22 2.94
CA ASP A 106 7.32 -2.07 4.03
C ASP A 106 8.44 -3.00 3.55
N PRO A 107 9.61 -3.01 4.21
CA PRO A 107 10.73 -3.86 3.80
C PRO A 107 10.38 -5.34 3.69
N VAL A 108 9.50 -5.86 4.55
CA VAL A 108 9.04 -7.27 4.50
C VAL A 108 8.29 -7.54 3.20
N ILE A 109 7.45 -6.60 2.78
CA ILE A 109 6.67 -6.70 1.53
C ILE A 109 7.60 -6.55 0.33
N ALA A 110 8.54 -5.61 0.38
CA ALA A 110 9.57 -5.44 -0.65
C ALA A 110 10.40 -6.71 -0.85
N ASN A 111 10.78 -7.36 0.25
CA ASN A 111 11.48 -8.64 0.23
C ASN A 111 10.63 -9.74 -0.40
N CYS A 112 9.34 -9.82 -0.04
CA CYS A 112 8.40 -10.76 -0.67
C CYS A 112 8.33 -10.56 -2.19
N PHE A 113 8.18 -9.32 -2.66
CA PHE A 113 8.15 -9.02 -4.10
C PHE A 113 9.48 -9.32 -4.79
N THR A 114 10.60 -9.07 -4.12
CA THR A 114 11.94 -9.38 -4.65
C THR A 114 12.16 -10.88 -4.75
N ALA A 115 11.73 -11.65 -3.75
CA ALA A 115 11.78 -13.11 -3.76
C ALA A 115 10.87 -13.68 -4.86
N ALA A 116 9.64 -13.17 -4.99
CA ALA A 116 8.68 -13.61 -5.99
C ALA A 116 9.15 -13.48 -7.44
N LYS A 117 10.05 -12.54 -7.74
CA LYS A 117 10.66 -12.42 -9.08
C LYS A 117 11.57 -13.60 -9.45
N LYS A 118 12.00 -14.38 -8.46
CA LYS A 118 13.00 -15.45 -8.61
C LYS A 118 12.42 -16.85 -8.38
N ILE A 119 11.13 -16.94 -8.05
CA ILE A 119 10.46 -18.18 -7.65
C ILE A 119 9.28 -18.41 -8.59
N SER A 120 9.16 -19.62 -9.12
CA SER A 120 7.95 -20.05 -9.83
C SER A 120 6.91 -20.50 -8.80
N LEU A 121 5.64 -20.12 -8.98
CA LEU A 121 4.58 -20.60 -8.10
C LEU A 121 4.35 -22.09 -8.38
N ASP A 122 4.36 -22.90 -7.33
CA ASP A 122 3.92 -24.29 -7.37
C ASP A 122 2.73 -24.53 -6.42
N GLY A 123 2.19 -25.75 -6.46
CA GLY A 123 1.03 -26.11 -5.64
C GLY A 123 1.29 -26.10 -4.13
N ASP A 124 2.49 -26.44 -3.67
CA ASP A 124 2.84 -26.45 -2.25
C ASP A 124 3.03 -25.03 -1.71
N LEU A 125 3.76 -24.20 -2.47
CA LEU A 125 3.93 -22.79 -2.18
C LEU A 125 2.59 -22.06 -2.20
N LEU A 126 1.71 -22.37 -3.15
CA LEU A 126 0.35 -21.82 -3.17
C LEU A 126 -0.39 -22.13 -1.86
N GLN A 127 -0.39 -23.37 -1.38
CA GLN A 127 -1.05 -23.71 -0.12
C GLN A 127 -0.48 -22.92 1.06
N LYS A 128 0.85 -22.76 1.12
CA LYS A 128 1.51 -21.96 2.16
C LYS A 128 1.12 -20.48 2.09
N ILE A 129 1.06 -19.90 0.89
CA ILE A 129 0.56 -18.55 0.64
C ILE A 129 -0.88 -18.43 1.14
N LEU A 130 -1.77 -19.37 0.81
CA LEU A 130 -3.18 -19.32 1.19
C LEU A 130 -3.41 -19.31 2.70
N VAL A 131 -2.51 -19.89 3.49
CA VAL A 131 -2.56 -19.86 4.96
C VAL A 131 -2.27 -18.47 5.53
N THR A 132 -1.48 -17.65 4.84
CA THR A 132 -1.17 -16.29 5.31
C THR A 132 -2.30 -15.30 5.06
N ILE A 133 -3.37 -15.74 4.39
CA ILE A 133 -4.46 -14.88 3.93
C ILE A 133 -5.72 -15.12 4.75
N SER A 134 -6.31 -14.03 5.23
CA SER A 134 -7.56 -13.99 5.98
C SER A 134 -8.48 -12.87 5.46
N GLY A 135 -9.73 -12.85 5.91
CA GLY A 135 -10.73 -11.89 5.45
C GLY A 135 -11.33 -12.25 4.09
N ASN A 136 -11.82 -11.23 3.37
CA ASN A 136 -12.49 -11.39 2.10
C ASN A 136 -11.47 -11.41 0.94
N TRP A 137 -11.14 -12.63 0.50
CA TRP A 137 -10.19 -12.91 -0.58
C TRP A 137 -10.81 -12.82 -1.97
N LYS A 138 -12.14 -12.68 -2.11
CA LYS A 138 -12.80 -12.65 -3.42
C LYS A 138 -12.32 -11.50 -4.31
N GLY A 139 -12.08 -10.32 -3.73
CA GLY A 139 -11.53 -9.17 -4.47
C GLY A 139 -10.12 -9.42 -5.03
N VAL A 140 -9.36 -10.38 -4.48
CA VAL A 140 -8.06 -10.78 -5.04
C VAL A 140 -8.27 -11.57 -6.34
N LEU A 141 -9.28 -12.44 -6.39
CA LEU A 141 -9.58 -13.21 -7.60
C LEU A 141 -10.09 -12.34 -8.74
N GLU A 142 -10.90 -11.32 -8.43
CA GLU A 142 -11.32 -10.33 -9.41
C GLU A 142 -10.11 -9.61 -10.02
N ALA A 143 -9.13 -9.21 -9.20
CA ALA A 143 -7.88 -8.63 -9.66
C ALA A 143 -6.98 -9.61 -10.45
N LEU A 144 -7.22 -10.90 -10.31
CA LEU A 144 -6.56 -11.97 -11.07
C LEU A 144 -7.40 -12.41 -12.29
N ASP A 145 -8.43 -11.65 -12.68
CA ASP A 145 -9.37 -11.95 -13.77
C ASP A 145 -10.08 -13.30 -13.66
N ILE A 146 -10.31 -13.77 -12.44
CA ILE A 146 -11.08 -14.99 -12.17
C ILE A 146 -12.47 -14.58 -11.73
N LYS A 147 -13.49 -15.05 -12.46
CA LYS A 147 -14.89 -14.81 -12.09
C LYS A 147 -15.15 -15.40 -10.71
N ASP A 148 -15.75 -14.60 -9.83
CA ASP A 148 -16.28 -15.10 -8.57
C ASP A 148 -17.34 -16.16 -8.87
N GLN A 149 -17.06 -17.35 -8.37
CA GLN A 149 -17.99 -18.46 -8.31
C GLN A 149 -18.03 -18.83 -6.82
N ASP A 150 -19.14 -19.38 -6.33
CA ASP A 150 -19.35 -19.74 -4.90
C ASP A 150 -18.46 -20.94 -4.44
N TYR A 151 -17.19 -20.91 -4.81
CA TYR A 151 -16.15 -21.83 -4.39
C TYR A 151 -15.56 -21.41 -3.04
N ASP A 152 -15.03 -22.38 -2.32
CA ASP A 152 -14.16 -22.09 -1.19
C ASP A 152 -12.82 -21.52 -1.67
N LYS A 153 -12.10 -20.85 -0.75
CA LYS A 153 -10.82 -20.18 -1.00
C LYS A 153 -9.82 -21.10 -1.71
N ASN A 154 -9.63 -22.32 -1.19
CA ASN A 154 -8.58 -23.20 -1.69
C ASN A 154 -8.90 -23.68 -3.11
N LEU A 155 -10.15 -24.03 -3.36
CA LEU A 155 -10.58 -24.43 -4.70
C LEU A 155 -10.42 -23.29 -5.71
N ALA A 156 -10.87 -22.08 -5.37
CA ALA A 156 -10.85 -20.95 -6.28
C ALA A 156 -9.42 -20.55 -6.69
N PHE A 157 -8.48 -20.48 -5.74
CA PHE A 157 -7.07 -20.21 -6.04
C PHE A 157 -6.39 -21.39 -6.75
N LYS A 158 -6.78 -22.63 -6.48
CA LYS A 158 -6.28 -23.80 -7.22
C LYS A 158 -6.74 -23.79 -8.68
N MET A 159 -7.96 -23.35 -8.96
CA MET A 159 -8.45 -23.17 -10.33
C MET A 159 -7.69 -22.06 -11.05
N TRP A 160 -7.47 -20.93 -10.40
CA TRP A 160 -6.61 -19.87 -10.93
C TRP A 160 -5.21 -20.42 -11.27
N PHE A 161 -4.59 -21.14 -10.32
CA PHE A 161 -3.27 -21.74 -10.50
C PHE A 161 -3.22 -22.65 -11.72
N ASN A 162 -4.17 -23.58 -11.84
CA ASN A 162 -4.24 -24.51 -12.99
C ASN A 162 -4.51 -23.81 -14.33
N SER A 163 -5.20 -22.65 -14.32
CA SER A 163 -5.52 -21.92 -15.54
C SER A 163 -4.35 -21.07 -16.05
N LYS A 164 -3.68 -20.34 -15.15
CA LYS A 164 -2.58 -19.43 -15.51
C LYS A 164 -1.51 -19.26 -14.43
N GLY A 165 -1.83 -19.46 -13.16
CA GLY A 165 -0.93 -19.13 -12.05
C GLY A 165 0.37 -19.92 -11.97
N TYR A 166 0.54 -21.02 -12.72
CA TYR A 166 1.80 -21.76 -12.83
C TYR A 166 2.86 -21.07 -13.71
N LYS A 167 2.50 -20.01 -14.44
CA LYS A 167 3.41 -19.31 -15.37
C LYS A 167 4.40 -18.42 -14.62
N ASP A 168 5.54 -18.18 -15.26
CA ASP A 168 6.57 -17.27 -14.73
C ASP A 168 6.01 -15.87 -14.46
N GLY A 169 6.35 -15.33 -13.29
CA GLY A 169 5.90 -14.00 -12.85
C GLY A 169 4.51 -13.98 -12.17
N GLU A 170 3.71 -15.04 -12.25
CA GLU A 170 2.36 -15.06 -11.66
C GLU A 170 2.36 -15.05 -10.13
N LEU A 171 3.43 -15.53 -9.50
CA LEU A 171 3.63 -15.35 -8.06
C LEU A 171 3.67 -13.85 -7.70
N LEU A 172 4.43 -13.06 -8.45
CA LEU A 172 4.50 -11.61 -8.22
C LEU A 172 3.13 -10.96 -8.49
N THR A 173 2.42 -11.38 -9.53
CA THR A 173 1.06 -10.93 -9.83
C THR A 173 0.11 -11.21 -8.66
N LEU A 174 0.13 -12.43 -8.11
CA LEU A 174 -0.65 -12.81 -6.93
C LEU A 174 -0.32 -11.95 -5.71
N LEU A 175 0.97 -11.78 -5.39
CA LEU A 175 1.38 -10.97 -4.24
C LEU A 175 0.98 -9.50 -4.40
N LYS A 176 1.06 -8.94 -5.62
CA LYS A 176 0.55 -7.60 -5.90
C LYS A 176 -0.96 -7.52 -5.71
N ALA A 177 -1.73 -8.47 -6.25
CA ALA A 177 -3.18 -8.52 -6.07
C ALA A 177 -3.58 -8.61 -4.59
N LEU A 178 -2.86 -9.43 -3.81
CA LEU A 178 -3.04 -9.53 -2.36
C LEU A 178 -2.75 -8.22 -1.64
N TYR A 179 -1.68 -7.53 -2.03
CA TYR A 179 -1.32 -6.24 -1.46
C TYR A 179 -2.36 -5.14 -1.73
N HIS A 180 -2.95 -5.12 -2.92
CA HIS A 180 -3.92 -4.09 -3.30
C HIS A 180 -5.34 -4.35 -2.79
N SER A 181 -5.66 -5.59 -2.41
CA SER A 181 -6.99 -5.95 -1.93
C SER A 181 -7.35 -5.25 -0.60
N LYS A 182 -8.55 -4.66 -0.54
CA LYS A 182 -9.00 -3.85 0.61
C LYS A 182 -9.45 -4.69 1.80
N ASP A 183 -10.07 -5.81 1.50
CA ASP A 183 -10.80 -6.62 2.48
C ASP A 183 -10.05 -7.93 2.80
N CYS A 184 -8.88 -8.10 2.19
CA CYS A 184 -8.02 -9.25 2.34
C CYS A 184 -6.83 -8.88 3.21
N SER A 185 -6.72 -9.55 4.36
CA SER A 185 -5.63 -9.35 5.31
C SER A 185 -4.54 -10.40 5.06
N VAL A 186 -3.29 -9.95 5.00
CA VAL A 186 -2.13 -10.80 4.72
C VAL A 186 -1.11 -10.70 5.85
N ASP A 187 -0.68 -11.83 6.39
CA ASP A 187 0.50 -11.90 7.25
C ASP A 187 1.78 -11.92 6.37
N TRP A 188 2.31 -10.73 6.11
CA TRP A 188 3.49 -10.55 5.27
C TRP A 188 4.77 -11.14 5.86
N LYS A 189 4.89 -11.25 7.19
CA LYS A 189 6.07 -11.87 7.82
C LYS A 189 6.06 -13.37 7.64
N LEU A 190 4.89 -14.00 7.80
CA LEU A 190 4.73 -15.41 7.51
C LEU A 190 4.92 -15.70 6.02
N MET A 191 4.39 -14.82 5.15
CA MET A 191 4.61 -14.86 3.70
C MET A 191 6.10 -14.86 3.35
N GLU A 192 6.85 -13.90 3.89
CA GLU A 192 8.29 -13.78 3.68
C GLU A 192 9.03 -15.07 4.10
N SER A 193 8.68 -15.62 5.26
CA SER A 193 9.25 -16.88 5.77
C SER A 193 9.01 -18.05 4.80
N HIS A 194 7.82 -18.14 4.22
CA HIS A 194 7.50 -19.17 3.21
C HIS A 194 8.31 -18.99 1.92
N LEU A 195 8.42 -17.76 1.41
CA LEU A 195 9.16 -17.46 0.19
C LEU A 195 10.66 -17.68 0.34
N ILE A 196 11.25 -17.25 1.45
CA ILE A 196 12.70 -17.42 1.71
C ILE A 196 13.06 -18.89 1.84
N LYS A 197 12.22 -19.70 2.49
CA LYS A 197 12.45 -21.15 2.58
C LYS A 197 12.41 -21.85 1.23
N HIS A 198 11.64 -21.33 0.28
CA HIS A 198 11.50 -21.90 -1.06
C HIS A 198 12.63 -21.49 -2.01
N LEU A 199 13.44 -20.49 -1.63
CA LEU A 199 14.67 -20.11 -2.34
C LEU A 199 15.90 -20.94 -1.94
N ARG A 200 15.81 -21.74 -0.87
CA ARG A 200 16.90 -22.55 -0.33
C ARG A 200 16.75 -23.99 -0.78
#